data_AF-A0A316N6V5-F1
#
_entry.id   AF-A0A316N6V5-F1
#
_cell.length_a   1.000
_cell.length_b   1.000
_cell.length_c   1.000
_cell.angle_alpha   90.00
_cell.angle_beta   90.00
_cell.angle_gamma   90.00
#
_symmetry.space_group_name_H-M   'P 1'
#
loop_
_entity.id
_entity.type
_entity.pdbx_description
1 polymer ?
#
loop_
_entity_poly.entity_id
_entity_poly.type
_entity_poly.pdbx_seq_one_letter_code
_entity_poly.pdbx_strand_id
1 'polypeptide(L)'
;MCDITEKEWNQKYLPFYNNFSKYMINYIIPDVVAFYIANSYNRKCLCDSPLYNHINSAKDVFNINCDTKKLIPKIEQILRIKYNIKIVNNNPLRLKRYY
;
A
#
# COMPACT_ATOMS: atom_id res chain seq x y z
N MET A 1 -4.40 13.15 -30.89
CA MET A 1 -3.89 13.59 -29.57
C MET A 1 -4.18 15.08 -29.50
N CYS A 2 -4.90 15.57 -28.48
CA CYS A 2 -5.09 17.01 -28.32
C CYS A 2 -3.82 17.58 -27.68
N ASP A 3 -3.29 18.68 -28.21
CA ASP A 3 -2.18 19.38 -27.57
C ASP A 3 -2.69 20.06 -26.32
N ILE A 4 -2.18 19.62 -25.16
CA ILE A 4 -2.49 20.24 -23.87
C ILE A 4 -1.55 21.44 -23.71
N THR A 5 -2.12 22.63 -23.56
CA THR A 5 -1.30 23.82 -23.27
C THR A 5 -0.67 23.71 -21.88
N GLU A 6 0.49 24.33 -21.66
CA GLU A 6 1.13 24.36 -20.34
C GLU A 6 0.19 24.93 -19.25
N LYS A 7 -0.60 25.96 -19.60
CA LYS A 7 -1.59 26.53 -18.70
C LYS A 7 -2.65 25.50 -18.30
N GLU A 8 -3.18 24.74 -19.25
CA GLU A 8 -4.16 23.69 -18.96
C GLU A 8 -3.55 22.54 -18.16
N TRP A 9 -2.31 22.13 -18.49
CA TRP A 9 -1.56 21.16 -17.72
C TRP A 9 -1.46 21.57 -16.25
N ASN A 10 -0.95 22.77 -15.98
CA ASN A 10 -0.70 23.24 -14.63
C ASN A 10 -1.99 23.53 -13.84
N GLN A 11 -3.06 23.99 -14.49
CA GLN A 11 -4.30 24.38 -13.80
C GLN A 11 -5.32 23.25 -13.64
N LYS A 12 -5.35 22.28 -14.56
CA LYS A 12 -6.38 21.22 -14.56
C LYS A 12 -5.76 19.84 -14.28
N TYR A 13 -4.78 19.45 -15.08
CA TYR A 13 -4.28 18.07 -15.07
C TYR A 13 -3.35 17.79 -13.89
N LEU A 14 -2.39 18.67 -13.61
CA LEU A 14 -1.45 18.50 -12.50
C LEU A 14 -2.17 18.43 -11.14
N PRO A 15 -3.14 19.31 -10.80
CA PRO A 15 -3.92 19.18 -9.57
C PRO A 15 -4.75 17.88 -9.52
N PHE A 16 -5.34 17.46 -10.65
CA PHE A 16 -6.05 16.19 -10.75
C PHE A 16 -5.14 15.01 -10.43
N TYR A 17 -3.98 14.89 -11.08
CA TYR A 17 -3.02 13.80 -10.84
C TYR A 17 -2.50 13.81 -9.39
N ASN A 18 -2.23 14.99 -8.84
CA ASN A 18 -1.81 15.12 -7.44
C ASN A 18 -2.91 14.64 -6.48
N ASN A 19 -4.18 14.98 -6.74
CA ASN A 19 -5.30 14.52 -5.91
C ASN A 19 -5.52 13.02 -6.03
N PHE A 20 -5.44 12.47 -7.25
CA PHE A 20 -5.56 11.03 -7.48
C PHE A 20 -4.42 10.26 -6.80
N SER A 21 -3.17 10.72 -6.93
CA SER A 21 -2.01 10.12 -6.26
C SER A 21 -2.17 10.14 -4.73
N LYS A 22 -2.60 11.27 -4.15
CA LYS A 22 -2.90 11.36 -2.72
C LYS A 22 -3.99 10.37 -2.30
N TYR A 23 -5.06 10.24 -3.08
CA TYR A 23 -6.14 9.30 -2.79
C TYR A 23 -5.63 7.85 -2.80
N MET A 24 -4.86 7.49 -3.84
CA MET A 24 -4.26 6.15 -3.95
C MET A 24 -3.36 5.84 -2.76
N ILE A 25 -2.42 6.74 -2.42
CA ILE A 25 -1.47 6.55 -1.32
C ILE A 25 -2.17 6.45 0.03
N ASN A 26 -3.22 7.25 0.27
CA ASN A 26 -3.86 7.33 1.58
C ASN A 26 -4.90 6.22 1.82
N TYR A 27 -5.58 5.76 0.76
CA TYR A 27 -6.76 4.91 0.90
C TYR A 27 -6.65 3.56 0.19
N ILE A 28 -6.05 3.53 -1.01
CA ILE A 28 -6.02 2.30 -1.83
C ILE A 28 -4.81 1.45 -1.51
N ILE A 29 -3.61 2.03 -1.53
CA ILE A 29 -2.35 1.29 -1.36
C ILE A 29 -2.26 0.59 0.01
N PRO A 30 -2.55 1.25 1.15
CA PRO A 30 -2.54 0.56 2.44
C PRO A 30 -3.51 -0.62 2.51
N ASP A 31 -4.67 -0.50 1.88
CA ASP A 31 -5.71 -1.53 1.89
C ASP A 31 -5.30 -2.74 1.05
N VAL A 32 -4.79 -2.52 -0.16
CA VAL A 32 -4.31 -3.58 -1.04
C VAL A 32 -3.10 -4.30 -0.45
N VAL A 33 -2.16 -3.56 0.16
CA VAL A 33 -1.02 -4.16 0.85
C VAL A 33 -1.48 -5.02 2.03
N ALA A 34 -2.43 -4.55 2.83
CA ALA A 34 -2.98 -5.33 3.94
C ALA A 34 -3.70 -6.60 3.43
N PHE A 35 -4.46 -6.51 2.34
CA PHE A 35 -5.06 -7.66 1.67
C PHE A 35 -4.01 -8.67 1.19
N TYR A 36 -2.96 -8.20 0.51
CA TYR A 36 -1.87 -9.04 0.03
C TYR A 36 -1.19 -9.82 1.17
N ILE A 37 -0.86 -9.13 2.27
CA ILE A 37 -0.24 -9.74 3.45
C ILE A 37 -1.19 -10.74 4.11
N ALA A 38 -2.45 -10.37 4.33
CA ALA A 38 -3.43 -11.24 5.00
C ALA A 38 -3.77 -12.48 4.17
N ASN A 39 -3.96 -12.32 2.86
CA ASN A 39 -4.26 -13.42 1.95
C ASN A 39 -3.09 -14.41 1.85
N SER A 40 -1.85 -13.91 1.72
CA SER A 40 -0.66 -14.76 1.67
C SER A 40 -0.41 -15.50 2.99
N TYR A 41 -0.62 -14.83 4.13
CA TYR A 41 -0.58 -15.46 5.46
C TYR A 41 -1.62 -16.58 5.61
N ASN A 42 -2.89 -16.30 5.27
CA ASN A 42 -3.98 -17.28 5.42
C ASN A 42 -3.80 -18.50 4.51
N ARG A 43 -3.15 -18.32 3.34
CA ARG A 43 -2.83 -19.40 2.40
C ARG A 43 -1.50 -20.09 2.66
N LYS A 44 -0.78 -19.70 3.73
CA LYS A 44 0.56 -20.23 4.07
C LYS A 44 1.58 -20.07 2.94
N CYS A 45 1.48 -18.99 2.16
CA CYS A 45 2.40 -18.66 1.07
C CYS A 45 3.07 -17.28 1.23
N LEU A 46 3.07 -16.74 2.45
CA LEU A 46 3.84 -15.54 2.77
C LEU A 46 5.34 -15.87 2.70
N CYS A 47 6.05 -15.20 1.80
CA CYS A 47 7.51 -15.35 1.64
C CYS A 47 8.25 -14.93 2.92
N ASP A 48 9.37 -15.60 3.23
CA ASP A 48 10.23 -15.24 4.35
C ASP A 48 11.07 -14.00 3.99
N SER A 49 10.47 -12.82 4.18
CA SER A 49 11.07 -11.55 3.78
C SER A 49 10.69 -10.42 4.74
N PRO A 50 11.47 -9.33 4.79
CA PRO A 50 11.12 -8.15 5.55
C PRO A 50 9.77 -7.54 5.09
N LEU A 51 9.07 -6.87 6.01
CA LEU A 51 7.81 -6.16 5.74
C LEU A 51 7.92 -5.22 4.53
N TYR A 52 9.02 -4.47 4.40
CA TYR A 52 9.18 -3.50 3.32
C TYR A 52 9.23 -4.15 1.93
N ASN A 53 9.72 -5.39 1.81
CA ASN A 53 9.70 -6.14 0.55
C ASN A 53 8.25 -6.44 0.17
N HIS A 54 7.43 -6.93 1.10
CA HIS A 54 6.00 -7.19 0.86
C HIS A 54 5.23 -5.92 0.48
N ILE A 55 5.52 -4.79 1.14
CA ILE A 55 4.91 -3.49 0.79
C ILE A 55 5.29 -3.08 -0.63
N ASN A 56 6.57 -3.18 -1.00
CA ASN A 56 7.04 -2.84 -2.35
C ASN A 56 6.41 -3.75 -3.40
N SER A 57 6.44 -5.08 -3.22
CA SER A 57 5.85 -6.02 -4.18
C SER A 57 4.37 -5.75 -4.45
N ALA A 58 3.58 -5.43 -3.42
CA ALA A 58 2.16 -5.11 -3.60
C ALA A 58 1.93 -3.72 -4.24
N LYS A 59 2.75 -2.72 -3.89
CA LYS A 59 2.66 -1.35 -4.43
C LYS A 59 3.13 -1.27 -5.89
N ASP A 60 4.12 -2.06 -6.29
CA ASP A 60 4.72 -2.02 -7.63
C ASP A 60 3.70 -2.38 -8.72
N VAL A 61 2.67 -3.16 -8.39
CA VAL A 61 1.52 -3.43 -9.28
C VAL A 61 0.82 -2.14 -9.74
N PHE A 62 0.84 -1.10 -8.92
CA PHE A 62 0.22 0.19 -9.23
C PHE A 62 1.20 1.21 -9.81
N ASN A 63 2.50 0.86 -9.92
CA ASN A 63 3.56 1.77 -10.35
C ASN A 63 3.54 3.12 -9.58
N ILE A 64 3.31 3.07 -8.27
CA ILE A 64 3.26 4.25 -7.41
C ILE A 64 4.57 4.38 -6.63
N ASN A 65 5.20 5.54 -6.74
CA ASN A 65 6.30 5.90 -5.86
C ASN A 65 5.79 6.66 -4.63
N CYS A 66 5.91 6.04 -3.47
CA CYS A 66 5.65 6.67 -2.19
C CYS A 66 6.54 6.07 -1.09
N ASP A 67 6.76 6.85 -0.04
CA ASP A 67 7.48 6.42 1.14
C ASP A 67 6.71 5.29 1.85
N THR A 68 7.26 4.09 1.82
CA THR A 68 6.62 2.90 2.39
C THR A 68 6.46 3.00 3.89
N LYS A 69 7.34 3.72 4.59
CA LYS A 69 7.26 3.90 6.05
C LYS A 69 5.97 4.62 6.45
N LYS A 70 5.50 5.55 5.62
CA LYS A 70 4.25 6.29 5.86
C LYS A 70 3.01 5.42 5.73
N LEU A 71 3.08 4.31 5.00
CA LEU A 71 1.96 3.37 4.82
C LEU A 71 1.79 2.44 6.03
N ILE A 72 2.89 2.12 6.74
CA ILE A 72 2.93 1.09 7.79
C ILE A 72 1.83 1.25 8.84
N PRO A 73 1.63 2.45 9.47
CA PRO A 73 0.60 2.59 10.50
C PRO A 73 -0.81 2.26 10.00
N LYS A 74 -1.11 2.63 8.74
CA LYS A 74 -2.42 2.36 8.14
C LYS A 74 -2.58 0.89 7.76
N ILE A 75 -1.52 0.25 7.25
CA ILE A 75 -1.50 -1.19 6.97
C ILE A 75 -1.74 -1.98 8.26
N GLU A 76 -1.03 -1.67 9.35
CA GLU A 76 -1.21 -2.31 10.66
C GLU A 76 -2.63 -2.13 11.20
N GLN A 77 -3.19 -0.93 11.08
CA GLN A 77 -4.57 -0.64 11.45
C GLN A 77 -5.55 -1.54 10.66
N ILE A 78 -5.37 -1.65 9.35
CA ILE A 78 -6.25 -2.45 8.48
C ILE A 78 -6.10 -3.94 8.77
N LEU A 79 -4.87 -4.44 8.93
CA LEU A 79 -4.59 -5.83 9.33
C LEU A 79 -5.29 -6.19 10.64
N ARG A 80 -5.23 -5.29 11.63
CA ARG A 80 -5.91 -5.47 12.91
C ARG A 80 -7.43 -5.50 12.76
N ILE A 81 -8.01 -4.45 12.15
CA ILE A 81 -9.47 -4.25 12.13
C ILE A 81 -10.16 -5.21 11.16
N LYS A 82 -9.67 -5.33 9.91
CA LYS A 82 -10.34 -6.11 8.87
C LYS A 82 -9.97 -7.60 8.91
N TYR A 83 -8.73 -7.92 9.28
CA TYR A 83 -8.20 -9.28 9.13
C TYR A 83 -7.88 -9.98 10.45
N ASN A 84 -8.04 -9.31 11.59
CA ASN A 84 -7.69 -9.83 12.91
C ASN A 84 -6.24 -10.33 13.01
N ILE A 85 -5.32 -9.70 12.26
CA ILE A 85 -3.88 -10.04 12.21
C ILE A 85 -3.05 -8.92 12.84
N LYS A 86 -2.02 -9.30 13.58
CA LYS A 86 -1.00 -8.43 14.16
C LYS A 86 0.36 -8.75 13.58
N ILE A 87 1.14 -7.72 13.25
CA ILE A 87 2.57 -7.85 12.97
C ILE A 87 3.35 -7.97 14.29
N VAL A 88 4.16 -9.01 14.43
CA VAL A 88 4.97 -9.27 15.63
C VAL A 88 6.48 -9.16 15.40
N ASN A 89 6.93 -9.30 14.14
CA ASN A 89 8.29 -9.01 13.72
C ASN A 89 8.27 -8.46 12.28
N ASN A 90 9.15 -7.52 11.98
CA ASN A 90 9.22 -6.86 10.67
C ASN A 90 10.33 -7.41 9.78
N ASN A 91 11.32 -8.13 10.34
CA ASN A 91 12.41 -8.73 9.59
C ASN A 91 12.88 -10.05 10.22
N PRO A 92 12.58 -11.20 9.61
CA PRO A 92 11.56 -11.37 8.57
C PRO A 92 10.13 -11.11 9.11
N LEU A 93 9.18 -10.84 8.22
CA LEU A 93 7.80 -10.58 8.60
C LEU A 93 7.21 -11.79 9.35
N ARG A 94 6.71 -11.55 10.56
CA ARG A 94 5.97 -12.53 11.35
C ARG A 94 4.64 -11.96 11.79
N LEU A 95 3.61 -12.78 11.70
CA LEU A 95 2.22 -12.40 11.91
C LEU A 95 1.58 -13.35 12.93
N LYS A 96 0.66 -12.82 13.73
CA LYS A 96 -0.16 -13.59 14.68
C LYS A 96 -1.62 -13.15 14.57
N ARG A 97 -2.57 -14.06 14.77
CA ARG A 97 -3.96 -13.68 15.03
C ARG A 97 -4.14 -13.17 16.45
N TYR A 98 -5.05 -12.21 16.66
CA TYR A 98 -5.33 -11.72 18.02
C TYR A 98 -6.07 -12.76 18.87
N TYR A 99 -6.92 -13.57 18.25
CA TYR A 99 -7.72 -14.62 18.86
C TYR A 99 -7.63 -15.89 18.02
#